data_AF-A0A2S7KXA5-F1
#
_entry.id   AF-A0A2S7KXA5-F1
#
_cell.length_a   1.000
_cell.length_b   1.000
_cell.length_c   1.000
_cell.angle_alpha   90.00
_cell.angle_beta   90.00
_cell.angle_gamma   90.00
#
_symmetry.space_group_name_H-M   'P 1'
#
loop_
_entity.id
_entity.type
_entity.pdbx_description
1 polymer ?
#
loop_
_entity_poly.entity_id
_entity_poly.type
_entity_poly.pdbx_seq_one_letter_code
_entity_poly.pdbx_strand_id
1 'polypeptide(L)'
;MEEQIKSIEENKLDYKYLESEEFYDLFLQSSNLAVRTRLKEKIKVYAGILTSSLISDFKHNLNAEDVLNIIEGLTENDIKLIKLISEYLELEDADTINTDKVFGASSFSKISEDYTDEFILFGLLRLLKSSLIIKHHVKSAPLERLSFATTPMFDIVKEFIIK
;
A
#
# COMPACT_ATOMS: atom_id res chain seq x y z
N MET A 1 -13.67 -8.65 12.63
CA MET A 1 -12.48 -9.39 13.11
C MET A 1 -12.77 -10.88 13.18
N GLU A 2 -13.81 -11.32 13.93
CA GLU A 2 -14.22 -12.74 13.94
C GLU A 2 -14.43 -13.33 12.54
N GLU A 3 -15.12 -12.62 11.63
CA GLU A 3 -15.39 -13.14 10.28
C GLU A 3 -14.11 -13.32 9.44
N GLN A 4 -13.14 -12.40 9.58
CA GLN A 4 -11.85 -12.51 8.87
C GLN A 4 -10.99 -13.62 9.47
N ILE A 5 -10.99 -13.78 10.80
CA ILE A 5 -10.28 -14.88 11.48
C ILE A 5 -10.91 -16.24 11.11
N LYS A 6 -12.25 -16.33 11.06
CA LYS A 6 -12.98 -17.55 10.65
C LYS A 6 -12.69 -17.97 9.21
N SER A 7 -12.25 -17.03 8.36
CA SER A 7 -11.88 -17.30 6.96
C SER A 7 -10.46 -17.84 6.79
N ILE A 8 -9.63 -17.76 7.83
CA ILE A 8 -8.28 -18.34 7.83
C ILE A 8 -8.41 -19.81 8.23
N GLU A 9 -7.88 -20.71 7.42
CA GLU A 9 -7.76 -22.13 7.80
C GLU A 9 -6.97 -22.23 9.11
N GLU A 10 -7.57 -22.78 10.18
CA GLU A 10 -7.01 -22.78 11.54
C GLU A 10 -5.56 -23.30 11.60
N ASN A 11 -5.18 -24.20 10.70
CA ASN A 11 -3.83 -24.77 10.59
C ASN A 11 -2.74 -23.79 10.08
N LYS A 12 -3.12 -22.59 9.63
CA LYS A 12 -2.20 -21.53 9.15
C LYS A 12 -1.89 -20.46 10.21
N LEU A 13 -2.55 -20.52 11.37
CA LEU A 13 -2.36 -19.54 12.43
C LEU A 13 -1.11 -19.85 13.26
N ASP A 14 -0.24 -18.87 13.40
CA ASP A 14 0.90 -18.90 14.31
C ASP A 14 0.41 -18.58 15.74
N TYR A 15 -0.11 -19.59 16.43
CA TYR A 15 -0.59 -19.46 17.82
C TYR A 15 0.49 -18.97 18.78
N LYS A 16 1.75 -19.35 18.55
CA LYS A 16 2.87 -18.89 19.39
C LYS A 16 3.04 -17.37 19.31
N TYR A 17 2.85 -16.81 18.12
CA TYR A 17 2.87 -15.37 17.95
C TYR A 17 1.63 -14.67 18.48
N LEU A 18 0.45 -15.25 18.28
CA LEU A 18 -0.80 -14.70 18.84
C LEU A 18 -0.69 -14.47 20.35
N GLU A 19 0.03 -15.34 21.06
CA GLU A 19 0.27 -15.26 22.50
C GLU A 19 1.50 -14.40 22.89
N SER A 20 2.20 -13.81 21.93
CA SER A 20 3.41 -13.03 22.15
C SER A 20 3.12 -11.55 22.49
N GLU A 21 4.06 -10.92 23.20
CA GLU A 21 4.04 -9.47 23.47
C GLU A 21 4.10 -8.66 22.16
N GLU A 22 4.85 -9.13 21.17
CA GLU A 22 4.95 -8.49 19.85
C GLU A 22 3.58 -8.38 19.15
N PHE A 23 2.77 -9.43 19.18
CA PHE A 23 1.41 -9.36 18.63
C PHE A 23 0.51 -8.45 19.47
N TYR A 24 0.66 -8.46 20.79
CA TYR A 24 -0.11 -7.58 21.67
C TYR A 24 0.17 -6.09 21.38
N ASP A 25 1.42 -5.73 21.16
CA ASP A 25 1.83 -4.37 20.78
C ASP A 25 1.25 -3.98 19.41
N LEU A 26 1.36 -4.85 18.41
CA LEU A 26 0.75 -4.63 17.09
C LEU A 26 -0.78 -4.49 17.16
N PHE A 27 -1.43 -5.31 18.00
CA PHE A 27 -2.87 -5.23 18.26
C PHE A 27 -3.25 -3.88 18.88
N LEU A 28 -2.51 -3.42 19.89
CA LEU A 28 -2.74 -2.12 20.52
C LEU A 28 -2.51 -0.97 19.54
N GLN A 29 -1.43 -1.02 18.76
CA GLN A 29 -1.13 0.00 17.76
C GLN A 29 -2.24 0.09 16.72
N SER A 30 -2.60 -1.03 16.08
CA SER A 30 -3.66 -1.09 15.06
C SER A 30 -5.02 -0.64 15.59
N SER A 31 -5.37 -1.04 16.83
CA SER A 31 -6.60 -0.59 17.49
C SER A 31 -6.60 0.92 17.74
N ASN A 32 -5.50 1.48 18.23
CA ASN A 32 -5.37 2.92 18.46
C ASN A 32 -5.49 3.72 17.15
N LEU A 33 -4.87 3.24 16.07
CA LEU A 33 -5.00 3.87 14.75
C LEU A 33 -6.44 3.80 14.22
N ALA A 34 -7.10 2.66 14.39
CA ALA A 34 -8.49 2.47 13.96
C ALA A 34 -9.46 3.44 14.66
N VAL A 35 -9.29 3.67 15.97
CA VAL A 35 -10.12 4.59 16.75
C VAL A 35 -9.90 6.05 16.34
N ARG A 36 -8.68 6.42 15.90
CA ARG A 36 -8.32 7.82 15.57
C ARG A 36 -8.68 8.23 14.15
N THR A 37 -8.86 7.27 13.24
CA THR A 37 -9.18 7.57 11.83
C THR A 37 -10.68 7.60 11.57
N ARG A 38 -11.10 8.46 10.65
CA ARG A 38 -12.48 8.46 10.10
C ARG A 38 -12.58 7.69 8.77
N LEU A 39 -11.45 7.30 8.19
CA LEU A 39 -11.39 6.63 6.90
C LEU A 39 -11.68 5.14 7.11
N LYS A 40 -12.88 4.70 6.73
CA LYS A 40 -13.32 3.30 6.84
C LYS A 40 -12.38 2.33 6.11
N GLU A 41 -11.82 2.75 4.98
CA GLU A 41 -10.85 1.97 4.20
C GLU A 41 -9.61 1.65 5.05
N LYS A 42 -9.05 2.64 5.76
CA LYS A 42 -7.91 2.40 6.65
C LYS A 42 -8.23 1.46 7.80
N ILE A 43 -9.43 1.55 8.38
CA ILE A 43 -9.85 0.64 9.46
C ILE A 43 -9.85 -0.81 8.97
N LYS A 44 -10.36 -1.05 7.75
CA LYS A 44 -10.32 -2.38 7.12
C LYS A 44 -8.89 -2.85 6.86
N VAL A 45 -8.04 -1.95 6.35
CA VAL A 45 -6.62 -2.24 6.11
C VAL A 45 -5.91 -2.64 7.41
N TYR A 46 -6.07 -1.89 8.50
CA TYR A 46 -5.44 -2.21 9.78
C TYR A 46 -5.87 -3.59 10.30
N ALA A 47 -7.16 -3.91 10.19
CA ALA A 47 -7.66 -5.24 10.54
C ALA A 47 -7.05 -6.33 9.64
N GLY A 48 -6.94 -6.06 8.33
CA GLY A 48 -6.32 -6.98 7.37
C GLY A 48 -4.83 -7.24 7.64
N ILE A 49 -4.06 -6.20 7.97
CA ILE A 49 -2.64 -6.33 8.35
C ILE A 49 -2.53 -7.19 9.60
N LEU A 50 -3.34 -6.90 10.61
CA LEU A 50 -3.34 -7.63 11.87
C LEU A 50 -3.67 -9.12 11.65
N THR A 51 -4.70 -9.44 10.87
CA THR A 51 -5.03 -10.85 10.58
C THR A 51 -3.99 -11.53 9.72
N SER A 52 -3.35 -10.80 8.79
CA SER A 52 -2.29 -11.36 7.95
C SER A 52 -1.00 -11.61 8.72
N SER A 53 -0.71 -10.81 9.76
CA SER A 53 0.46 -10.99 10.64
C SER A 53 0.45 -12.33 11.39
N LEU A 54 -0.73 -12.94 11.56
CA LEU A 54 -0.92 -14.25 12.18
C LEU A 54 -0.61 -15.42 11.24
N ILE A 55 -0.42 -15.17 9.95
CA ILE A 55 -0.11 -16.18 8.94
C ILE A 55 1.41 -16.24 8.77
N SER A 56 2.00 -17.42 8.96
CA SER A 56 3.46 -17.66 8.97
C SER A 56 4.21 -17.09 7.77
N ASP A 57 3.58 -17.13 6.59
CA ASP A 57 4.17 -16.69 5.32
C ASP A 57 4.34 -15.16 5.23
N PHE A 58 3.53 -14.39 5.96
CA PHE A 58 3.59 -12.93 5.96
C PHE A 58 4.88 -12.43 6.65
N LYS A 59 5.33 -13.12 7.69
CA LYS A 59 6.46 -12.70 8.54
C LYS A 59 7.83 -12.85 7.90
N HIS A 60 7.99 -13.79 6.97
CA HIS A 60 9.32 -14.10 6.44
C HIS A 60 9.92 -12.96 5.60
N ASN A 61 9.10 -12.03 5.11
CA ASN A 61 9.55 -10.99 4.20
C ASN A 61 9.20 -9.56 4.67
N LEU A 62 8.28 -9.38 5.62
CA LEU A 62 7.70 -8.09 5.97
C LEU A 62 7.40 -7.92 7.46
N ASN A 63 7.73 -6.75 7.98
CA ASN A 63 7.30 -6.32 9.31
C ASN A 63 5.91 -5.67 9.20
N ALA A 64 4.93 -6.22 9.93
CA ALA A 64 3.56 -5.70 9.96
C ALA A 64 3.50 -4.25 10.46
N GLU A 65 4.37 -3.87 11.40
CA GLU A 65 4.44 -2.51 11.95
C GLU A 65 4.86 -1.50 10.88
N ASP A 66 5.83 -1.84 10.03
CA ASP A 66 6.29 -0.97 8.96
C ASP A 66 5.17 -0.67 7.96
N VAL A 67 4.41 -1.70 7.58
CA VAL A 67 3.23 -1.54 6.72
C VAL A 67 2.18 -0.68 7.42
N LEU A 68 1.93 -0.92 8.70
CA LEU A 68 0.96 -0.16 9.49
C LEU A 68 1.32 1.33 9.53
N ASN A 69 2.60 1.65 9.77
CA ASN A 69 3.14 3.02 9.82
C ASN A 69 3.01 3.72 8.46
N ILE A 70 3.27 3.00 7.36
CA ILE A 70 3.06 3.55 6.02
C ILE A 70 1.59 3.88 5.81
N ILE A 71 0.68 2.93 6.09
CA ILE A 71 -0.76 3.16 5.92
C ILE A 71 -1.25 4.31 6.80
N GLU A 72 -0.74 4.45 8.02
CA GLU A 72 -1.06 5.58 8.90
C GLU A 72 -0.75 6.92 8.22
N GLY A 73 0.40 7.02 7.57
CA GLY A 73 0.85 8.23 6.87
C GLY A 73 0.07 8.60 5.62
N LEU A 74 -0.68 7.67 5.01
CA LEU A 74 -1.41 7.92 3.77
C LEU A 74 -2.63 8.82 4.00
N THR A 75 -2.89 9.77 3.11
CA THR A 75 -4.16 10.50 3.10
C THR A 75 -5.21 9.78 2.25
N GLU A 76 -6.47 10.19 2.33
CA GLU A 76 -7.52 9.67 1.43
C GLU A 76 -7.14 9.86 -0.05
N ASN A 77 -6.48 10.97 -0.37
CA ASN A 77 -6.00 11.26 -1.72
C ASN A 77 -4.87 10.32 -2.15
N ASP A 78 -3.99 9.93 -1.23
CA ASP A 78 -2.91 8.98 -1.53
C ASP A 78 -3.48 7.58 -1.77
N ILE A 79 -4.50 7.18 -1.01
CA ILE A 79 -5.25 5.93 -1.24
C ILE A 79 -5.90 5.93 -2.63
N LYS A 80 -6.58 7.02 -3.00
CA LYS A 80 -7.16 7.19 -4.35
C LYS A 80 -6.10 7.09 -5.43
N LEU A 81 -4.95 7.74 -5.24
CA LEU A 81 -3.85 7.70 -6.20
C LEU A 81 -3.24 6.29 -6.31
N ILE A 82 -3.08 5.55 -5.22
CA ILE A 82 -2.61 4.16 -5.26
C ILE A 82 -3.57 3.28 -6.08
N LYS A 83 -4.89 3.45 -5.89
CA LYS A 83 -5.91 2.75 -6.70
C LYS A 83 -5.79 3.11 -8.19
N LEU A 84 -5.64 4.39 -8.50
CA LEU A 84 -5.46 4.89 -9.86
C LEU A 84 -4.19 4.33 -10.53
N ILE A 85 -3.08 4.31 -9.80
CA ILE A 85 -1.82 3.71 -10.27
C ILE A 85 -1.98 2.21 -10.49
N SER A 86 -2.73 1.53 -9.63
CA SER A 86 -2.96 0.09 -9.74
C SER A 86 -3.84 -0.27 -10.94
N GLU A 87 -4.90 0.50 -11.19
CA GLU A 87 -5.75 0.37 -12.37
C GLU A 87 -4.97 0.64 -13.66
N TYR A 88 -4.14 1.69 -13.67
CA TYR A 88 -3.21 1.94 -14.77
C TYR A 88 -2.27 0.75 -14.99
N LEU A 89 -1.75 0.22 -13.88
CA LEU A 89 -1.05 -1.06 -13.73
C LEU A 89 -1.66 -2.13 -14.64
N GLU A 90 -2.85 -2.56 -14.21
CA GLU A 90 -3.59 -3.67 -14.80
C GLU A 90 -3.96 -3.42 -16.27
N LEU A 91 -4.37 -2.20 -16.64
CA LEU A 91 -4.74 -1.86 -18.01
C LEU A 91 -3.58 -1.97 -19.00
N GLU A 92 -2.35 -1.70 -18.56
CA GLU A 92 -1.14 -1.79 -19.39
C GLU A 92 -0.52 -3.20 -19.38
N ASP A 93 -1.27 -4.22 -18.91
CA ASP A 93 -0.88 -5.63 -18.82
C ASP A 93 0.46 -5.82 -18.09
N ALA A 94 0.48 -5.26 -16.89
CA ALA A 94 1.70 -5.01 -16.15
C ALA A 94 1.95 -5.99 -14.99
N ASP A 95 1.96 -7.31 -15.21
CA ASP A 95 1.89 -8.35 -14.15
C ASP A 95 2.95 -8.38 -13.03
N THR A 96 4.04 -7.61 -13.11
CA THR A 96 5.02 -7.45 -12.04
C THR A 96 5.55 -6.02 -12.05
N ILE A 97 5.88 -5.47 -10.87
CA ILE A 97 6.70 -4.26 -10.77
C ILE A 97 8.09 -4.61 -11.30
N ASN A 98 8.23 -4.53 -12.62
CA ASN A 98 9.52 -4.30 -13.21
C ASN A 98 9.78 -2.80 -13.03
N THR A 99 10.94 -2.45 -12.48
CA THR A 99 11.42 -1.06 -12.39
C THR A 99 11.35 -0.32 -13.73
N ASP A 100 11.24 -1.05 -14.84
CA ASP A 100 11.01 -0.53 -16.19
C ASP A 100 9.63 0.12 -16.41
N LYS A 101 8.64 -0.08 -15.51
CA LYS A 101 7.32 0.56 -15.63
C LYS A 101 7.35 1.97 -15.07
N VAL A 102 7.77 2.85 -15.94
CA VAL A 102 7.93 4.28 -15.70
C VAL A 102 6.63 5.02 -15.98
N PHE A 103 6.00 5.60 -14.96
CA PHE A 103 4.83 6.50 -15.12
C PHE A 103 5.22 7.97 -14.95
N GLY A 104 4.62 8.85 -15.76
CA GLY A 104 4.80 10.31 -15.67
C GLY A 104 3.58 10.99 -15.08
N ALA A 105 3.73 12.21 -14.55
CA ALA A 105 2.60 12.98 -14.03
C ALA A 105 1.47 13.17 -15.08
N SER A 106 1.85 13.33 -16.35
CA SER A 106 0.93 13.42 -17.48
C SER A 106 0.28 12.09 -17.90
N SER A 107 0.70 10.95 -17.36
CA SER A 107 0.13 9.64 -17.71
C SER A 107 -1.29 9.47 -17.13
N PHE A 108 -1.57 10.15 -16.01
CA PHE A 108 -2.83 10.01 -15.27
C PHE A 108 -3.97 10.89 -15.79
N SER A 109 -3.67 11.88 -16.63
CA SER A 109 -4.68 12.75 -17.27
C SER A 109 -5.62 11.98 -18.21
N LYS A 110 -5.30 10.72 -18.55
CA LYS A 110 -6.14 9.84 -19.37
C LYS A 110 -7.09 8.97 -18.55
N ILE A 111 -6.89 8.86 -17.25
CA ILE A 111 -7.56 7.85 -16.40
C ILE A 111 -8.72 8.46 -15.63
N SER A 112 -8.68 9.76 -15.33
CA SER A 112 -9.83 10.45 -14.74
C SER A 112 -9.74 11.96 -14.95
N GLU A 113 -10.85 12.55 -15.43
CA GLU A 113 -11.04 14.00 -15.52
C GLU A 113 -11.24 14.66 -14.14
N ASP A 114 -11.43 13.86 -13.08
CA ASP A 114 -11.75 14.32 -11.74
C ASP A 114 -10.51 14.73 -10.92
N TYR A 115 -9.30 14.47 -11.42
CA TYR A 115 -8.06 14.74 -10.71
C TYR A 115 -7.22 15.82 -11.41
N THR A 116 -6.81 16.83 -10.64
CA THR A 116 -5.94 17.90 -11.14
C THR A 116 -4.47 17.46 -11.21
N ASP A 117 -3.68 18.12 -12.06
CA ASP A 117 -2.23 17.91 -12.13
C ASP A 117 -1.54 18.12 -10.76
N GLU A 118 -2.02 19.09 -9.98
CA GLU A 118 -1.53 19.33 -8.61
C GLU A 118 -1.83 18.15 -7.68
N PHE A 119 -3.04 17.59 -7.74
CA PHE A 119 -3.40 16.40 -6.95
C PHE A 119 -2.44 15.25 -7.25
N ILE A 120 -2.19 14.99 -8.54
CA ILE A 120 -1.30 13.92 -9.00
C ILE A 120 0.13 14.21 -8.53
N LEU A 121 0.64 15.42 -8.76
CA LEU A 121 2.01 15.78 -8.39
C LEU A 121 2.26 15.67 -6.88
N PHE A 122 1.38 16.24 -6.05
CA PHE A 122 1.52 16.16 -4.59
C PHE A 122 1.37 14.73 -4.08
N GLY A 123 0.45 13.95 -4.65
CA GLY A 123 0.32 12.54 -4.33
C GLY A 123 1.60 11.76 -4.66
N LEU A 124 2.17 11.93 -5.86
CA LEU A 124 3.42 11.30 -6.27
C LEU A 124 4.58 11.67 -5.34
N LEU A 125 4.70 12.94 -4.95
CA LEU A 125 5.73 13.37 -3.98
C LEU A 125 5.57 12.71 -2.61
N ARG A 126 4.33 12.51 -2.15
CA ARG A 126 4.05 11.80 -0.89
C ARG A 126 4.36 10.32 -0.99
N LEU A 127 3.97 9.66 -2.08
CA LEU A 127 4.30 8.25 -2.34
C LEU A 127 5.82 8.04 -2.45
N LEU A 128 6.55 9.02 -3.01
CA LEU A 128 8.01 9.00 -3.04
C LEU A 128 8.59 9.10 -1.63
N LYS A 129 8.06 10.01 -0.80
CA LYS A 129 8.49 10.19 0.59
C LYS A 129 8.23 8.93 1.44
N SER A 130 7.14 8.20 1.18
CA SER A 130 6.84 6.93 1.85
C SER A 130 7.53 5.71 1.22
N SER A 131 8.43 5.91 0.26
CA SER A 131 9.15 4.84 -0.46
C SER A 131 8.24 3.82 -1.17
N LEU A 132 7.00 4.22 -1.46
CA LEU A 132 6.07 3.43 -2.27
C LEU A 132 6.38 3.57 -3.76
N ILE A 133 6.95 4.69 -4.15
CA ILE A 133 7.49 4.87 -5.50
C ILE A 133 8.91 5.42 -5.39
N ILE A 134 9.71 5.22 -6.44
CA ILE A 134 11.07 5.76 -6.56
C ILE A 134 11.20 6.54 -7.86
N LYS A 135 12.04 7.59 -7.86
CA LYS A 135 12.38 8.29 -9.09
C LYS A 135 13.16 7.34 -9.99
N HIS A 136 12.66 7.12 -11.20
CA HIS A 136 13.33 6.34 -12.22
C HIS A 136 14.09 7.29 -13.16
N HIS A 137 15.38 7.02 -13.41
CA HIS A 137 16.19 7.81 -14.35
C HIS A 137 16.16 7.17 -15.74
N VAL A 138 15.41 7.78 -16.67
CA VAL A 138 15.43 7.37 -18.09
C VAL A 138 16.57 8.08 -18.79
N LYS A 139 17.62 7.34 -19.18
CA LYS A 139 18.83 7.88 -19.81
C LYS A 139 18.61 8.50 -21.20
N SER A 140 17.45 8.29 -21.83
CA SER A 140 17.21 8.59 -23.26
C SER A 140 16.15 9.66 -23.55
N ALA A 141 15.57 10.33 -22.55
CA ALA A 141 14.53 11.33 -22.79
C ALA A 141 15.13 12.75 -23.01
N PRO A 142 14.81 13.46 -24.11
CA PRO A 142 15.43 14.76 -24.45
C PRO A 142 15.06 15.94 -23.53
N LEU A 143 14.18 15.73 -22.55
CA LEU A 143 13.77 16.67 -21.52
C LEU A 143 13.51 15.83 -20.27
N GLU A 144 13.96 16.25 -19.09
CA GLU A 144 13.77 15.53 -17.82
C GLU A 144 12.28 15.37 -17.49
N ARG A 145 11.62 14.38 -18.10
CA ARG A 145 10.29 13.97 -17.67
C ARG A 145 10.42 13.30 -16.32
N LEU A 146 9.68 13.81 -15.33
CA LEU A 146 9.52 13.14 -14.05
C LEU A 146 8.87 11.78 -14.28
N SER A 147 9.56 10.76 -13.81
CA SER A 147 9.32 9.38 -14.17
C SER A 147 9.55 8.55 -12.91
N PHE A 148 8.60 7.68 -12.59
CA PHE A 148 8.59 6.95 -11.33
C PHE A 148 8.36 5.47 -11.57
N ALA A 149 8.90 4.63 -10.69
CA ALA A 149 8.63 3.20 -10.62
C ALA A 149 8.03 2.87 -9.24
N THR A 150 7.13 1.90 -9.18
CA THR A 150 6.61 1.37 -7.91
C THR A 150 7.68 0.52 -7.21
N THR A 151 7.53 0.29 -5.91
CA THR A 151 8.44 -0.56 -5.11
C THR A 151 7.72 -1.84 -4.65
N PRO A 152 8.42 -2.88 -4.18
CA PRO A 152 7.75 -4.04 -3.57
C PRO A 152 6.77 -3.65 -2.46
N MET A 153 7.11 -2.62 -1.67
CA MET A 153 6.24 -2.08 -0.62
C MET A 153 4.93 -1.50 -1.19
N PHE A 154 4.95 -0.94 -2.41
CA PHE A 154 3.73 -0.54 -3.10
C PHE A 154 2.79 -1.70 -3.33
N ASP A 155 3.29 -2.85 -3.81
CA ASP A 155 2.44 -4.02 -4.07
C ASP A 155 1.78 -4.53 -2.80
N ILE A 156 2.53 -4.58 -1.70
CA ILE A 156 2.02 -5.02 -0.40
C ILE A 156 0.94 -4.07 0.10
N VAL A 157 1.21 -2.76 0.06
CA VAL A 157 0.23 -1.73 0.45
C VAL A 157 -1.02 -1.78 -0.44
N LYS A 158 -0.82 -1.95 -1.75
CA LYS A 158 -1.89 -2.11 -2.76
C LYS A 158 -2.80 -3.28 -2.41
N GLU A 159 -2.23 -4.44 -2.07
CA GLU A 159 -3.02 -5.63 -1.71
C GLU A 159 -3.97 -5.39 -0.54
N PHE A 160 -3.55 -4.60 0.45
CA PHE A 160 -4.42 -4.26 1.57
C PHE A 160 -5.46 -3.19 1.23
N ILE A 161 -5.15 -2.26 0.33
CA ILE A 161 -6.03 -1.14 -0.04
C ILE A 161 -7.14 -1.56 -1.01
N ILE A 162 -6.87 -2.51 -1.92
CA ILE A 162 -7.78 -2.87 -3.01
C ILE A 162 -8.68 -4.08 -2.67
N LYS A 163 -8.32 -4.89 -1.66
CA LYS A 163 -9.17 -5.99 -1.13
C LYS A 163 -10.43 -5.49 -0.43
#